data_AF-A0A0B7A8L2-F1
#
_entry.id   AF-A0A0B7A8L2-F1
#
_cell.length_a   1.000
_cell.length_b   1.000
_cell.length_c   1.000
_cell.angle_alpha   90.00
_cell.angle_beta   90.00
_cell.angle_gamma   90.00
#
_symmetry.space_group_name_H-M   'P 1'
#
loop_
_entity.id
_entity.type
_entity.pdbx_description
1 polymer ?
#
loop_
_entity_poly.entity_id
_entity_poly.type
_entity_poly.pdbx_seq_one_letter_code
_entity_poly.pdbx_strand_id
1 'polypeptide(L)'
;MAGEMEALQIRPPEPINITVVRIRHLRGSKGDTVNATVKVEFGDKCLGESPKQECTHDIPSEINFSVTLMCTYDDPLSLDDIVHKPVVVTITEVLAKEKRQKEEKTNILGQCCIDLLPFMKGITEIFKIVPIVAVTESLLESVPSSNDPKFQPEIEIRVTVAEPLLDEIQLSEGNFMTVSIASLYSPPESWSIIGTQYAYGVAMPVPLTVDRELPVLFVNGKLKPAQDKEGANKLKRWAVPGTAIGNAALLSEKFMTPESVENEDGDCKTKEDIDHRKFSELERNRVTWNMERRCYLQSTAVKSFQNAIIKNHFWPVEVMRLAPVTMTKGRKEEDHNVSFHGLILLNMSPLLYPGVKSVKGAFKVVGYSESLLFEKTNRKYGVSEDVGKIT
;
A
#
# COMPACT_ATOMS: atom_id res chain seq x y z
N MET A 1 -13.37 48.19 -15.46
CA MET A 1 -14.21 47.21 -14.75
C MET A 1 -13.30 46.09 -14.30
N ALA A 2 -13.08 46.01 -13.00
CA ALA A 2 -12.21 45.03 -12.38
C ALA A 2 -12.89 43.65 -12.51
N GLY A 3 -12.17 42.68 -13.08
CA GLY A 3 -12.55 41.28 -13.00
C GLY A 3 -12.16 40.78 -11.62
N GLU A 4 -13.15 40.61 -10.75
CA GLU A 4 -12.99 39.77 -9.57
C GLU A 4 -12.80 38.35 -10.09
N MET A 5 -11.54 37.87 -10.04
CA MET A 5 -11.28 36.44 -10.04
C MET A 5 -12.00 35.88 -8.82
N GLU A 6 -13.09 35.15 -9.03
CA GLU A 6 -13.68 34.30 -8.00
C GLU A 6 -12.56 33.45 -7.43
N ALA A 7 -12.11 33.78 -6.22
CA ALA A 7 -11.21 32.93 -5.47
C ALA A 7 -11.93 31.59 -5.31
N LEU A 8 -11.40 30.53 -5.93
CA LEU A 8 -11.89 29.17 -5.75
C LEU A 8 -12.03 28.92 -4.25
N GLN A 9 -13.27 28.86 -3.77
CA GLN A 9 -13.56 28.69 -2.36
C GLN A 9 -13.17 27.26 -1.99
N ILE A 10 -11.97 27.11 -1.43
CA ILE A 10 -11.48 25.80 -0.98
C ILE A 10 -12.40 25.34 0.15
N ARG A 11 -12.99 24.15 -0.01
CA ARG A 11 -13.85 23.53 1.00
C ARG A 11 -13.08 23.44 2.33
N PRO A 12 -13.71 23.77 3.48
CA PRO A 12 -13.06 23.63 4.77
C PRO A 12 -12.64 22.17 5.01
N PRO A 13 -11.57 21.92 5.80
CA PRO A 13 -11.17 20.57 6.12
C PRO A 13 -12.26 19.76 6.80
N GLU A 14 -12.42 18.50 6.40
CA GLU A 14 -13.42 17.57 6.93
C GLU A 14 -12.77 16.63 7.97
N PRO A 15 -13.26 16.58 9.22
CA PRO A 15 -12.71 15.70 10.25
C PRO A 15 -13.19 14.25 10.09
N ILE A 16 -12.25 13.33 9.91
CA ILE A 16 -12.48 11.89 9.96
C ILE A 16 -12.26 11.41 11.39
N ASN A 17 -13.33 11.11 12.10
CA ASN A 17 -13.29 10.65 13.49
C ASN A 17 -13.16 9.12 13.54
N ILE A 18 -12.10 8.64 14.16
CA ILE A 18 -11.77 7.21 14.32
C ILE A 18 -11.92 6.87 15.79
N THR A 19 -12.86 5.99 16.12
CA THR A 19 -13.15 5.55 17.49
C THR A 19 -12.87 4.06 17.63
N VAL A 20 -11.92 3.73 18.49
CA VAL A 20 -11.70 2.38 18.99
C VAL A 20 -12.72 2.14 20.10
N VAL A 21 -13.73 1.32 19.82
CA VAL A 21 -14.86 1.08 20.72
C VAL A 21 -14.45 0.10 21.80
N ARG A 22 -14.06 -1.13 21.39
CA ARG A 22 -13.69 -2.19 22.33
C ARG A 22 -12.74 -3.22 21.71
N ILE A 23 -12.09 -3.98 22.58
CA ILE A 23 -11.20 -5.10 22.23
C ILE A 23 -11.71 -6.38 22.89
N ARG A 24 -11.61 -7.52 22.19
CA ARG A 24 -12.03 -8.84 22.69
C ARG A 24 -10.90 -9.86 22.54
N HIS A 25 -10.90 -10.86 23.43
CA HIS A 25 -9.98 -11.99 23.43
C HIS A 25 -8.50 -11.60 23.44
N LEU A 26 -8.15 -10.43 23.99
CA LEU A 26 -6.75 -9.99 24.05
C LEU A 26 -6.00 -10.80 25.11
N ARG A 27 -4.83 -11.33 24.75
CA ARG A 27 -3.89 -11.96 25.69
C ARG A 27 -2.54 -11.27 25.64
N GLY A 28 -1.90 -11.19 26.80
CA GLY A 28 -0.60 -10.57 26.97
C GLY A 28 0.49 -11.60 27.05
N SER A 29 1.73 -11.13 27.14
CA SER A 29 2.90 -12.01 27.27
C SER A 29 2.95 -12.74 28.62
N LYS A 30 2.27 -12.23 29.65
CA LYS A 30 2.30 -12.74 31.02
C LYS A 30 0.99 -13.39 31.50
N GLY A 31 -0.04 -13.46 30.65
CA GLY A 31 -1.33 -14.08 31.00
C GLY A 31 -2.53 -13.45 30.29
N ASP A 32 -3.72 -13.75 30.81
CA ASP A 32 -5.01 -13.37 30.23
C ASP A 32 -5.48 -11.96 30.64
N THR A 33 -4.79 -11.32 31.59
CA THR A 33 -4.99 -9.91 31.97
C THR A 33 -3.80 -9.08 31.48
N VAL A 34 -4.10 -7.98 30.80
CA VAL A 34 -3.12 -7.15 30.10
C VAL A 34 -3.38 -5.68 30.40
N ASN A 35 -2.36 -4.93 30.81
CA ASN A 35 -2.45 -3.47 30.74
C ASN A 35 -2.04 -3.03 29.33
N ALA A 36 -3.00 -2.56 28.53
CA ALA A 36 -2.77 -2.21 27.14
C ALA A 36 -2.94 -0.71 26.87
N THR A 37 -2.18 -0.18 25.90
CA THR A 37 -2.47 1.10 25.23
C THR A 37 -2.80 0.85 23.77
N VAL A 38 -3.61 1.73 23.19
CA VAL A 38 -4.01 1.68 21.78
C VAL A 38 -3.50 2.94 21.10
N LYS A 39 -2.62 2.76 20.12
CA LYS A 39 -2.06 3.85 19.31
C LYS A 39 -2.69 3.83 17.92
N VAL A 40 -3.15 4.97 17.43
CA VAL A 40 -3.75 5.12 16.10
C VAL A 40 -2.87 6.04 15.26
N GLU A 41 -2.52 5.57 14.06
CA GLU A 41 -1.57 6.22 13.16
C GLU A 41 -2.11 6.25 11.72
N PHE A 42 -1.71 7.26 10.94
CA PHE A 42 -2.02 7.36 9.52
C PHE A 42 -0.75 7.78 8.76
N GLY A 43 -0.26 6.90 7.88
CA GLY A 43 1.10 7.04 7.34
C GLY A 43 2.14 7.04 8.47
N ASP A 44 2.98 8.08 8.52
CA ASP A 44 3.99 8.27 9.57
C ASP A 44 3.50 9.16 10.73
N LYS A 45 2.23 9.61 10.67
CA LYS A 45 1.67 10.52 11.67
C LYS A 45 0.96 9.73 12.78
N CYS A 46 1.39 9.95 14.01
CA CYS A 46 0.63 9.54 15.20
C CYS A 46 -0.58 10.46 15.37
N LEU A 47 -1.80 9.91 15.32
CA LEU A 47 -3.04 10.65 15.56
C LEU A 47 -3.37 10.73 17.06
N GLY A 48 -2.99 9.72 17.82
CA GLY A 48 -3.12 9.70 19.27
C GLY A 48 -2.84 8.32 19.88
N GLU A 49 -2.68 8.30 21.20
CA GLU A 49 -2.54 7.09 22.01
C GLU A 49 -3.52 7.12 23.18
N SER A 50 -4.17 5.99 23.47
CA SER A 50 -5.09 5.86 24.58
C SER A 50 -4.38 5.86 25.92
N PRO A 51 -5.06 6.21 27.02
CA PRO A 51 -4.62 5.85 28.35
C PRO A 51 -4.43 4.33 28.47
N LYS A 52 -3.64 3.91 29.46
CA LYS A 52 -3.51 2.50 29.82
C LYS A 52 -4.83 1.98 30.35
N GLN A 53 -5.21 0.81 29.86
CA GLN A 53 -6.42 0.15 30.31
C GLN A 53 -6.16 -1.32 30.56
N GLU A 54 -6.76 -1.84 31.62
CA GLU A 54 -6.74 -3.27 31.89
C GLU A 54 -7.72 -3.97 30.95
N CYS A 55 -7.20 -4.94 30.20
CA CYS A 55 -7.93 -5.78 29.28
C CYS A 55 -7.89 -7.22 29.74
N THR A 56 -8.99 -7.95 29.51
CA THR A 56 -9.09 -9.37 29.85
C THR A 56 -9.49 -10.19 28.64
N HIS A 57 -9.12 -11.46 28.62
CA HIS A 57 -9.47 -12.37 27.53
C HIS A 57 -10.99 -12.65 27.46
N ASP A 58 -11.66 -12.85 28.59
CA ASP A 58 -13.03 -13.37 28.62
C ASP A 58 -14.10 -12.29 28.49
N ILE A 59 -13.79 -11.05 28.87
CA ILE A 59 -14.73 -9.93 28.87
C ILE A 59 -14.24 -8.86 27.90
N PRO A 60 -15.09 -8.39 26.96
CA PRO A 60 -14.75 -7.27 26.09
C PRO A 60 -14.35 -6.02 26.89
N SER A 61 -13.19 -5.46 26.57
CA SER A 61 -12.70 -4.22 27.18
C SER A 61 -13.21 -3.02 26.41
N GLU A 62 -14.04 -2.19 27.03
CA GLU A 62 -14.56 -0.96 26.45
C GLU A 62 -13.49 0.14 26.49
N ILE A 63 -12.89 0.44 25.34
CA ILE A 63 -11.79 1.40 25.21
C ILE A 63 -12.34 2.83 25.03
N ASN A 64 -13.31 2.99 24.12
CA ASN A 64 -13.94 4.28 23.77
C ASN A 64 -12.95 5.43 23.51
N PHE A 65 -11.81 5.11 22.88
CA PHE A 65 -10.78 6.06 22.53
C PHE A 65 -11.01 6.61 21.13
N SER A 66 -11.03 7.94 20.97
CA SER A 66 -11.27 8.60 19.68
C SER A 66 -10.14 9.52 19.30
N VAL A 67 -9.80 9.53 18.00
CA VAL A 67 -8.85 10.45 17.38
C VAL A 67 -9.44 11.01 16.10
N THR A 68 -8.90 12.14 15.63
CA THR A 68 -9.37 12.81 14.41
C THR A 68 -8.24 12.95 13.41
N LEU A 69 -8.49 12.51 12.18
CA LEU A 69 -7.67 12.79 11.01
C LEU A 69 -8.33 13.92 10.21
N MET A 70 -7.60 14.99 9.93
CA MET A 70 -8.12 16.09 9.12
C MET A 70 -7.91 15.80 7.64
N CYS A 71 -9.00 15.70 6.87
CA CYS A 71 -8.97 15.67 5.41
C CYS A 71 -8.96 17.11 4.88
N THR A 72 -7.92 17.52 4.17
CA THR A 72 -7.83 18.86 3.57
C THR A 72 -8.06 18.81 2.07
N TYR A 73 -8.49 19.94 1.50
CA TYR A 73 -8.85 20.08 0.08
C TYR A 73 -7.94 21.05 -0.69
N ASP A 74 -6.91 21.56 -0.01
CA ASP A 74 -5.91 22.48 -0.54
C ASP A 74 -4.82 21.77 -1.36
N ASP A 75 -4.46 20.54 -0.97
CA ASP A 75 -3.54 19.68 -1.73
C ASP A 75 -4.26 18.43 -2.26
N PRO A 76 -4.28 18.21 -3.58
CA PRO A 76 -4.80 16.97 -4.16
C PRO A 76 -4.16 15.68 -3.60
N LEU A 77 -2.94 15.77 -3.02
CA LEU A 77 -2.32 14.64 -2.31
C LEU A 77 -3.10 14.19 -1.07
N SER A 78 -3.76 15.10 -0.37
CA SER A 78 -4.51 14.78 0.85
C SER A 78 -5.61 13.75 0.57
N LEU A 79 -6.30 13.88 -0.56
CA LEU A 79 -7.31 12.94 -1.01
C LEU A 79 -6.70 11.63 -1.52
N ASP A 80 -5.57 11.69 -2.22
CA ASP A 80 -4.89 10.48 -2.70
C ASP A 80 -4.36 9.65 -1.51
N ASP A 81 -3.82 10.28 -0.48
CA ASP A 81 -3.36 9.66 0.76
C ASP A 81 -4.43 8.80 1.42
N ILE A 82 -5.67 9.30 1.51
CA ILE A 82 -6.82 8.57 2.09
C ILE A 82 -7.13 7.29 1.31
N VAL A 83 -6.90 7.29 0.00
CA VAL A 83 -7.22 6.14 -0.87
C VAL A 83 -6.21 5.01 -0.74
N HIS A 84 -4.97 5.30 -0.36
CA HIS A 84 -3.87 4.35 -0.46
C HIS A 84 -3.08 4.07 0.81
N LYS A 85 -3.24 4.89 1.86
CA LYS A 85 -2.64 4.66 3.18
C LYS A 85 -3.72 4.10 4.11
N PRO A 86 -3.46 2.99 4.82
CA PRO A 86 -4.35 2.54 5.87
C PRO A 86 -4.19 3.39 7.12
N VAL A 87 -5.24 3.44 7.94
CA VAL A 87 -5.08 3.79 9.36
C VAL A 87 -4.58 2.55 10.08
N VAL A 88 -3.48 2.66 10.81
CA VAL A 88 -2.87 1.57 11.57
C VAL A 88 -3.24 1.73 13.04
N VAL A 89 -3.79 0.68 13.62
CA VAL A 89 -4.06 0.60 15.05
C VAL A 89 -3.12 -0.41 15.68
N THR A 90 -2.28 0.04 16.61
CA THR A 90 -1.27 -0.77 17.30
C THR A 90 -1.67 -0.96 18.76
N ILE A 91 -1.72 -2.21 19.21
CA ILE A 91 -2.03 -2.58 20.60
C ILE A 91 -0.71 -2.92 21.29
N THR A 92 -0.42 -2.22 22.39
CA THR A 92 0.83 -2.37 23.13
C THR A 92 0.56 -2.78 24.57
N GLU A 93 1.13 -3.89 25.02
CA GLU A 93 1.17 -4.29 26.42
C GLU A 93 2.20 -3.47 27.18
N VAL A 94 1.80 -2.93 28.32
CA VAL A 94 2.65 -2.22 29.28
C VAL A 94 2.91 -3.13 30.47
N LEU A 95 4.16 -3.55 30.64
CA LEU A 95 4.59 -4.38 31.76
C LEU A 95 4.93 -3.51 32.98
N ALA A 96 4.56 -4.01 34.16
CA ALA A 96 4.90 -3.35 35.42
C ALA A 96 6.42 -3.12 35.57
N LYS A 97 6.80 -1.97 36.14
CA LYS A 97 8.20 -1.62 36.39
C LYS A 97 8.85 -2.64 37.33
N GLU A 98 9.99 -3.20 36.89
CA GLU A 98 10.86 -3.95 37.78
C GLU A 98 11.68 -3.00 38.65
N LYS A 99 12.06 -3.45 39.86
CA LYS A 99 12.74 -2.62 40.90
C LYS A 99 14.03 -1.91 40.43
N ARG A 100 14.57 -2.24 39.25
CA ARG A 100 15.80 -1.66 38.67
C ARG A 100 15.60 -0.80 37.41
N GLN A 101 14.38 -0.71 36.86
CA GLN A 101 14.12 0.01 35.61
C GLN A 101 13.48 1.39 35.86
N LYS A 102 13.96 2.41 35.12
CA LYS A 102 13.39 3.78 35.16
C LYS A 102 12.07 3.87 34.41
N GLU A 103 11.93 3.12 33.31
CA GLU A 103 10.78 3.13 32.41
C GLU A 103 10.06 1.77 32.42
N GLU A 104 8.78 1.77 32.06
CA GLU A 104 8.02 0.53 31.88
C GLU A 104 8.44 -0.13 30.59
N LYS A 105 8.57 -1.46 30.63
CA LYS A 105 8.82 -2.23 29.42
C LYS A 105 7.50 -2.37 28.66
N THR A 106 7.52 -2.09 27.37
CA THR A 106 6.37 -2.24 26.49
C THR A 106 6.60 -3.31 25.43
N ASN A 107 5.58 -4.08 25.08
CA ASN A 107 5.62 -5.07 24.01
C ASN A 107 4.44 -4.84 23.06
N ILE A 108 4.68 -4.80 21.75
CA ILE A 108 3.60 -4.73 20.76
C ILE A 108 2.92 -6.09 20.69
N LEU A 109 1.62 -6.15 21.01
CA LEU A 109 0.84 -7.38 20.92
C LEU A 109 0.43 -7.66 19.48
N GLY A 110 -0.08 -6.64 18.79
CA GLY A 110 -0.51 -6.79 17.42
C GLY A 110 -1.00 -5.49 16.79
N GLN A 111 -1.32 -5.57 15.51
CA GLN A 111 -1.78 -4.45 14.70
C GLN A 111 -2.98 -4.84 13.84
N CYS A 112 -3.77 -3.84 13.46
CA CYS A 112 -4.74 -3.98 12.38
C CYS A 112 -4.75 -2.71 11.51
N CYS A 113 -5.24 -2.85 10.29
CA CYS A 113 -5.34 -1.76 9.33
C CYS A 113 -6.81 -1.49 8.98
N ILE A 114 -7.17 -0.22 8.88
CA ILE A 114 -8.49 0.23 8.45
C ILE A 114 -8.36 0.92 7.10
N ASP A 115 -9.15 0.45 6.14
CA ASP A 115 -9.22 0.99 4.79
C ASP A 115 -10.21 2.16 4.72
N LEU A 116 -9.71 3.35 4.37
CA LEU A 116 -10.52 4.57 4.27
C LEU A 116 -11.13 4.80 2.87
N LEU A 117 -10.84 3.94 1.88
CA LEU A 117 -11.44 4.04 0.54
C LEU A 117 -12.99 4.16 0.54
N PRO A 118 -13.77 3.50 1.44
CA PRO A 118 -15.21 3.69 1.50
C PRO A 118 -15.66 5.16 1.58
N PHE A 119 -14.93 5.98 2.34
CA PHE A 119 -15.25 7.41 2.51
C PHE A 119 -15.05 8.22 1.23
N MET A 120 -14.05 7.84 0.44
CA MET A 120 -13.81 8.40 -0.89
C MET A 120 -14.87 7.96 -1.91
N LYS A 121 -15.70 6.97 -1.58
CA LYS A 121 -16.87 6.55 -2.38
C LYS A 121 -18.19 7.15 -1.88
N GLY A 122 -18.13 8.11 -0.97
CA GLY A 122 -19.29 8.83 -0.44
C GLY A 122 -19.94 8.20 0.80
N ILE A 123 -19.38 7.12 1.35
CA ILE A 123 -19.85 6.58 2.63
C ILE A 123 -19.44 7.52 3.76
N THR A 124 -20.32 7.79 4.71
CA THR A 124 -20.03 8.71 5.83
C THR A 124 -19.75 8.00 7.15
N GLU A 125 -19.99 6.69 7.21
CA GLU A 125 -19.78 5.90 8.41
C GLU A 125 -19.39 4.46 8.06
N ILE A 126 -18.37 3.95 8.74
CA ILE A 126 -18.07 2.52 8.77
C ILE A 126 -18.00 2.04 10.22
N PHE A 127 -18.52 0.83 10.44
CA PHE A 127 -18.38 0.10 11.68
C PHE A 127 -17.86 -1.30 11.32
N LYS A 128 -16.72 -1.69 11.89
CA LYS A 128 -16.06 -2.95 11.57
C LYS A 128 -15.49 -3.62 12.81
N ILE A 129 -15.55 -4.95 12.80
CA ILE A 129 -14.80 -5.81 13.71
C ILE A 129 -13.64 -6.38 12.88
N VAL A 130 -12.41 -6.14 13.33
CA VAL A 130 -11.20 -6.50 12.58
C VAL A 130 -10.33 -7.39 13.46
N PRO A 131 -9.76 -8.49 12.94
CA PRO A 131 -8.81 -9.29 13.70
C PRO A 131 -7.53 -8.50 13.97
N ILE A 132 -6.99 -8.65 15.18
CA ILE A 132 -5.68 -8.12 15.55
C ILE A 132 -4.63 -9.13 15.08
N VAL A 133 -3.74 -8.68 14.20
CA VAL A 133 -2.67 -9.50 13.65
C VAL A 133 -1.45 -9.39 14.54
N ALA A 134 -0.98 -10.51 15.09
CA ALA A 134 0.23 -10.55 15.88
C ALA A 134 1.44 -10.09 15.06
N VAL A 135 2.32 -9.29 15.69
CA VAL A 135 3.61 -8.95 15.12
C VAL A 135 4.57 -10.11 15.41
N THR A 136 5.43 -10.49 14.45
CA THR A 136 6.32 -11.68 14.50
C THR A 136 7.33 -11.71 15.68
N GLU A 137 7.43 -10.64 16.48
CA GLU A 137 8.21 -10.60 17.73
C GLU A 137 7.33 -10.76 19.00
N SER A 138 6.00 -10.80 18.84
CA SER A 138 5.02 -11.02 19.89
C SER A 138 4.86 -12.52 20.14
N LEU A 139 5.00 -12.93 21.40
CA LEU A 139 4.86 -14.32 21.86
C LEU A 139 3.44 -14.91 21.66
N LEU A 140 2.51 -14.16 21.05
CA LEU A 140 1.20 -14.68 20.64
C LEU A 140 1.31 -15.84 19.63
N GLU A 141 2.43 -16.01 18.91
CA GLU A 141 2.69 -17.21 18.10
C GLU A 141 3.12 -18.44 18.94
N SER A 142 3.59 -18.25 20.19
CA SER A 142 4.18 -19.33 21.02
C SER A 142 3.18 -20.08 21.90
N VAL A 143 1.94 -19.63 21.98
CA VAL A 143 0.85 -20.44 22.50
C VAL A 143 0.15 -21.04 21.28
N PRO A 144 0.00 -22.37 21.16
CA PRO A 144 -1.01 -22.95 20.28
C PRO A 144 -2.37 -22.55 20.88
N SER A 145 -2.73 -21.29 20.71
CA SER A 145 -4.05 -20.75 20.96
C SER A 145 -4.93 -21.61 20.08
N SER A 146 -5.80 -22.39 20.71
CA SER A 146 -6.83 -23.21 20.07
C SER A 146 -7.10 -22.77 18.63
N ASN A 147 -6.94 -23.66 17.65
CA ASN A 147 -7.36 -23.47 16.24
C ASN A 147 -8.88 -23.23 16.09
N ASP A 148 -9.55 -22.77 17.15
CA ASP A 148 -10.92 -22.31 17.14
C ASP A 148 -10.90 -20.82 16.78
N PRO A 149 -11.33 -20.44 15.55
CA PRO A 149 -11.38 -19.05 15.10
C PRO A 149 -12.26 -18.16 16.00
N LYS A 150 -13.04 -18.74 16.92
CA LYS A 150 -13.90 -18.04 17.86
C LYS A 150 -13.17 -17.21 18.92
N PHE A 151 -11.89 -17.50 19.19
CA PHE A 151 -11.09 -16.79 20.20
C PHE A 151 -9.95 -15.96 19.61
N GLN A 152 -10.04 -15.62 18.32
CA GLN A 152 -9.07 -14.72 17.72
C GLN A 152 -9.22 -13.31 18.34
N PRO A 153 -8.13 -12.64 18.74
CA PRO A 153 -8.19 -11.27 19.21
C PRO A 153 -8.79 -10.35 18.14
N GLU A 154 -9.80 -9.57 18.51
CA GLU A 154 -10.52 -8.69 17.60
C GLU A 154 -10.74 -7.31 18.22
N ILE A 155 -10.82 -6.30 17.34
CA ILE A 155 -11.05 -4.90 17.70
C ILE A 155 -12.25 -4.36 16.95
N GLU A 156 -13.12 -3.67 17.68
CA GLU A 156 -14.31 -3.02 17.15
C GLU A 156 -14.01 -1.54 16.94
N ILE A 157 -14.14 -1.08 15.70
CA ILE A 157 -13.76 0.27 15.29
C ILE A 157 -14.91 0.92 14.53
N ARG A 158 -15.18 2.16 14.89
CA ARG A 158 -16.14 3.03 14.21
C ARG A 158 -15.37 4.20 13.60
N VAL A 159 -15.61 4.49 12.32
CA VAL A 159 -15.05 5.68 11.67
C VAL A 159 -16.20 6.48 11.07
N THR A 160 -16.20 7.80 11.27
CA THR A 160 -17.30 8.69 10.84
C THR A 160 -16.75 10.00 10.28
N VAL A 161 -17.49 10.56 9.31
CA VAL A 161 -17.34 11.93 8.80
C VAL A 161 -18.72 12.58 8.82
N ALA A 162 -18.79 13.92 8.93
CA ALA A 162 -20.06 14.61 8.93
C ALA A 162 -20.67 14.66 7.52
N GLU A 163 -19.82 14.85 6.51
CA GLU A 163 -20.21 14.92 5.10
C GLU A 163 -19.34 14.01 4.23
N PRO A 164 -19.83 13.57 3.05
CA PRO A 164 -19.01 12.86 2.07
C PRO A 164 -17.72 13.61 1.76
N LEU A 165 -16.59 12.88 1.72
CA LEU A 165 -15.29 13.48 1.46
C LEU A 165 -15.20 14.09 0.06
N LEU A 166 -15.90 13.52 -0.91
CA LEU A 166 -16.03 14.02 -2.28
C LEU A 166 -17.47 14.48 -2.53
N ASP A 167 -17.65 15.56 -3.28
CA ASP A 167 -18.95 15.99 -3.75
C ASP A 167 -19.48 15.10 -4.91
N GLU A 168 -20.74 15.29 -5.30
CA GLU A 168 -21.39 14.48 -6.34
C GLU A 168 -20.70 14.60 -7.71
N ILE A 169 -20.12 15.76 -8.03
CA ILE A 169 -19.42 16.00 -9.30
C ILE A 169 -18.07 15.27 -9.27
N GLN A 170 -17.34 15.37 -8.17
CA GLN A 170 -16.07 14.68 -7.93
C GLN A 170 -16.21 13.16 -7.92
N LEU A 171 -17.33 12.64 -7.39
CA LEU A 171 -17.64 11.21 -7.40
C LEU A 171 -18.04 10.69 -8.78
N SER A 172 -18.76 11.49 -9.56
CA SER A 172 -19.26 11.11 -10.88
C SER A 172 -18.23 11.28 -12.00
N GLU A 173 -17.41 12.33 -11.93
CA GLU A 173 -16.40 12.64 -12.94
C GLU A 173 -14.99 12.19 -12.57
N GLY A 174 -14.70 11.98 -11.28
CA GLY A 174 -13.43 11.43 -10.82
C GLY A 174 -13.33 9.92 -11.08
N ASN A 175 -12.13 9.36 -10.88
CA ASN A 175 -11.91 7.93 -11.02
C ASN A 175 -10.93 7.39 -9.99
N PHE A 176 -11.05 6.09 -9.68
CA PHE A 176 -10.12 5.37 -8.82
C PHE A 176 -9.35 4.37 -9.67
N MET A 177 -8.05 4.62 -9.85
CA MET A 177 -7.16 3.67 -10.51
C MET A 177 -6.52 2.76 -9.47
N THR A 178 -6.48 1.46 -9.75
CA THR A 178 -5.75 0.50 -8.92
C THR A 178 -4.62 -0.13 -9.74
N VAL A 179 -3.40 0.01 -9.25
CA VAL A 179 -2.20 -0.61 -9.82
C VAL A 179 -1.77 -1.75 -8.90
N SER A 180 -1.62 -2.95 -9.44
CA SER A 180 -1.20 -4.14 -8.69
C SER A 180 0.02 -4.76 -9.33
N ILE A 181 1.09 -4.94 -8.56
CA ILE A 181 2.34 -5.55 -9.02
C ILE A 181 2.53 -6.90 -8.33
N ALA A 182 2.64 -7.95 -9.13
CA ALA A 182 2.81 -9.32 -8.66
C ALA A 182 4.29 -9.63 -8.40
N SER A 183 4.98 -10.08 -9.46
CA SER A 183 6.36 -10.53 -9.45
C SER A 183 7.03 -10.25 -10.79
N LEU A 184 8.35 -10.10 -10.76
CA LEU A 184 9.24 -10.14 -11.91
C LEU A 184 9.85 -11.54 -11.96
N TYR A 185 9.59 -12.27 -13.05
CA TYR A 185 10.18 -13.58 -13.28
C TYR A 185 11.44 -13.45 -14.14
N SER A 186 12.38 -14.38 -13.95
CA SER A 186 13.63 -14.43 -14.71
C SER A 186 14.41 -13.10 -14.71
N PRO A 187 14.71 -12.52 -13.53
CA PRO A 187 15.55 -11.35 -13.45
C PRO A 187 16.97 -11.66 -13.99
N PRO A 188 17.77 -10.62 -14.32
CA PRO A 188 19.14 -10.80 -14.80
C PRO A 188 19.97 -11.69 -13.87
N GLU A 189 20.82 -12.57 -14.42
CA GLU A 189 21.59 -13.56 -13.63
C GLU A 189 22.53 -12.92 -12.59
N SER A 190 22.93 -11.67 -12.83
CA SER A 190 23.68 -10.85 -11.86
C SER A 190 22.93 -10.58 -10.54
N TRP A 191 21.61 -10.79 -10.50
CA TRP A 191 20.78 -10.68 -9.30
C TRP A 191 20.90 -12.00 -8.52
N SER A 192 21.89 -12.03 -7.63
CA SER A 192 22.16 -13.17 -6.77
C SER A 192 21.46 -13.03 -5.41
N ILE A 193 20.98 -14.15 -4.89
CA ILE A 193 20.47 -14.27 -3.51
C ILE A 193 21.64 -14.32 -2.51
N ILE A 194 22.81 -14.76 -2.99
CA ILE A 194 24.04 -14.88 -2.23
C ILE A 194 24.84 -13.57 -2.41
N GLY A 195 25.14 -12.88 -1.31
CA GLY A 195 25.89 -11.62 -1.31
C GLY A 195 25.07 -10.44 -0.80
N THR A 196 25.34 -9.25 -1.31
CA THR A 196 24.63 -8.02 -0.91
C THR A 196 23.14 -8.12 -1.24
N GLN A 197 22.31 -7.94 -0.22
CA GLN A 197 20.86 -7.87 -0.43
C GLN A 197 20.50 -6.49 -0.97
N TYR A 198 19.79 -6.47 -2.09
CA TYR A 198 19.24 -5.27 -2.69
C TYR A 198 17.72 -5.24 -2.50
N ALA A 199 17.16 -4.03 -2.47
CA ALA A 199 15.73 -3.84 -2.62
C ALA A 199 15.42 -3.65 -4.11
N TYR A 200 14.23 -4.07 -4.52
CA TYR A 200 13.78 -3.90 -5.90
C TYR A 200 12.53 -3.01 -5.92
N GLY A 201 12.52 -2.06 -6.85
CA GLY A 201 11.48 -1.07 -7.02
C GLY A 201 10.77 -1.22 -8.36
N VAL A 202 9.49 -0.90 -8.38
CA VAL A 202 8.73 -0.61 -9.60
C VAL A 202 8.12 0.78 -9.47
N ALA A 203 8.22 1.60 -10.52
CA ALA A 203 7.66 2.94 -10.56
C ALA A 203 6.79 3.15 -11.81
N MET A 204 5.70 3.90 -11.67
CA MET A 204 4.82 4.29 -12.77
C MET A 204 4.32 5.72 -12.54
N PRO A 205 4.35 6.61 -13.54
CA PRO A 205 3.78 7.94 -13.38
C PRO A 205 2.25 7.83 -13.39
N VAL A 206 1.57 8.53 -12.50
CA VAL A 206 0.10 8.57 -12.44
C VAL A 206 -0.37 10.02 -12.39
N PRO A 207 -1.27 10.44 -13.31
CA PRO A 207 -1.83 11.79 -13.27
C PRO A 207 -2.70 11.98 -12.02
N LEU A 208 -2.39 13.02 -11.24
CA LEU A 208 -3.17 13.43 -10.08
C LEU A 208 -4.13 14.57 -10.45
N THR A 209 -3.59 15.56 -11.16
CA THR A 209 -4.30 16.68 -11.79
C THR A 209 -3.92 16.79 -13.27
N VAL A 210 -4.39 17.81 -13.98
CA VAL A 210 -4.02 18.05 -15.40
C VAL A 210 -2.54 18.40 -15.58
N ASP A 211 -1.94 19.01 -14.57
CA ASP A 211 -0.60 19.60 -14.55
C ASP A 211 0.37 18.88 -13.60
N ARG A 212 -0.14 17.96 -12.76
CA ARG A 212 0.65 17.22 -11.77
C ARG A 212 0.51 15.72 -11.96
N GLU A 213 1.63 15.05 -12.19
CA GLU A 213 1.76 13.59 -12.11
C GLU A 213 2.54 13.21 -10.84
N LEU A 214 2.29 12.02 -10.31
CA LEU A 214 3.03 11.46 -9.19
C LEU A 214 3.68 10.13 -9.56
N PRO A 215 4.89 9.87 -9.06
CA PRO A 215 5.47 8.53 -9.08
C PRO A 215 4.70 7.61 -8.13
N VAL A 216 4.02 6.61 -8.67
CA VAL A 216 3.52 5.47 -7.89
C VAL A 216 4.64 4.46 -7.73
N LEU A 217 5.02 4.19 -6.47
CA LEU A 217 6.15 3.34 -6.14
C LEU A 217 5.73 2.05 -5.46
N PHE A 218 6.39 0.96 -5.87
CA PHE A 218 6.32 -0.35 -5.24
C PHE A 218 7.73 -0.76 -4.85
N VAL A 219 8.10 -0.47 -3.60
CA VAL A 219 9.44 -0.73 -3.06
C VAL A 219 9.47 -2.03 -2.25
N ASN A 220 10.66 -2.44 -1.80
CA ASN A 220 10.85 -3.63 -0.98
C ASN A 220 10.48 -4.96 -1.65
N GLY A 221 10.60 -5.03 -2.98
CA GLY A 221 10.54 -6.30 -3.70
C GLY A 221 11.63 -7.24 -3.19
N LYS A 222 11.27 -8.52 -2.95
CA LYS A 222 12.21 -9.52 -2.42
C LYS A 222 12.58 -10.53 -3.49
N LEU A 223 13.87 -10.70 -3.73
CA LEU A 223 14.39 -11.77 -4.60
C LEU A 223 14.23 -13.12 -3.89
N LYS A 224 13.56 -14.06 -4.57
CA LYS A 224 13.26 -15.40 -4.10
C LYS A 224 13.84 -16.44 -5.06
N PRO A 225 14.35 -17.58 -4.54
CA PRO A 225 14.80 -18.68 -5.37
C PRO A 225 13.62 -19.39 -6.04
N ALA A 226 13.90 -20.06 -7.15
CA ALA A 226 12.93 -20.90 -7.87
C ALA A 226 12.24 -21.94 -6.95
N GLN A 227 13.02 -22.54 -6.05
CA GLN A 227 12.58 -23.61 -5.14
C GLN A 227 11.62 -23.15 -4.04
N ASP A 228 11.53 -21.84 -3.75
CA ASP A 228 10.56 -21.30 -2.80
C ASP A 228 9.17 -21.40 -3.44
N LYS A 229 8.40 -22.42 -3.09
CA LYS A 229 7.01 -22.56 -3.57
C LYS A 229 6.18 -21.42 -2.98
N GLU A 230 5.61 -20.60 -3.84
CA GLU A 230 4.74 -19.51 -3.41
C GLU A 230 3.55 -20.10 -2.62
N GLY A 231 3.31 -19.60 -1.41
CA GLY A 231 2.17 -20.02 -0.60
C GLY A 231 0.86 -19.80 -1.36
N ALA A 232 -0.13 -20.68 -1.15
CA ALA A 232 -1.40 -20.69 -1.89
C ALA A 232 -2.17 -19.35 -1.82
N ASN A 233 -1.95 -18.54 -0.80
CA ASN A 233 -2.59 -17.23 -0.63
C ASN A 233 -1.65 -16.10 -1.03
N LYS A 234 -1.77 -15.67 -2.29
CA LYS A 234 -1.12 -14.45 -2.81
C LYS A 234 -1.85 -13.20 -2.33
N LEU A 235 -1.94 -13.02 -1.01
CA LEU A 235 -2.58 -11.84 -0.43
C LEU A 235 -1.83 -10.58 -0.87
N LYS A 236 -2.60 -9.57 -1.28
CA LYS A 236 -2.05 -8.27 -1.65
C LYS A 236 -1.57 -7.55 -0.39
N ARG A 237 -0.49 -6.79 -0.52
CA ARG A 237 0.07 -5.90 0.50
C ARG A 237 -0.21 -4.46 0.13
N TRP A 238 -0.36 -3.61 1.14
CA TRP A 238 -0.33 -2.17 0.93
C TRP A 238 1.04 -1.79 0.35
N ALA A 239 1.06 -1.03 -0.74
CA ALA A 239 2.30 -0.46 -1.27
C ALA A 239 2.92 0.55 -0.26
N VAL A 240 2.07 1.26 0.48
CA VAL A 240 2.46 2.20 1.54
C VAL A 240 1.71 1.81 2.83
N PRO A 241 2.24 0.85 3.62
CA PRO A 241 1.55 0.35 4.81
C PRO A 241 1.62 1.28 6.03
N GLY A 242 2.38 2.39 5.96
CA GLY A 242 2.69 3.22 7.13
C GLY A 242 3.47 2.41 8.18
N THR A 243 3.04 2.47 9.42
CA THR A 243 3.67 1.74 10.55
C THR A 243 3.26 0.27 10.66
N ALA A 244 2.43 -0.24 9.74
CA ALA A 244 2.01 -1.64 9.77
C ALA A 244 3.14 -2.59 9.33
N ILE A 245 3.36 -3.65 10.11
CA ILE A 245 4.44 -4.63 9.90
C ILE A 245 3.91 -6.06 9.76
N GLY A 246 4.75 -6.94 9.21
CA GLY A 246 4.43 -8.36 9.04
C GLY A 246 3.16 -8.59 8.24
N ASN A 247 2.22 -9.34 8.81
CA ASN A 247 0.93 -9.68 8.22
C ASN A 247 -0.12 -8.54 8.36
N ALA A 248 0.08 -7.57 9.25
CA ALA A 248 -0.83 -6.43 9.37
C ALA A 248 -0.77 -5.50 8.13
N ALA A 249 0.34 -5.53 7.39
CA ALA A 249 0.51 -4.82 6.12
C ALA A 249 -0.22 -5.49 4.93
N LEU A 250 -0.94 -6.60 5.15
CA LEU A 250 -1.76 -7.24 4.11
C LEU A 250 -3.10 -6.52 3.95
N LEU A 251 -3.57 -6.42 2.71
CA LEU A 251 -4.92 -5.99 2.38
C LEU A 251 -5.88 -7.13 2.70
N SER A 252 -6.84 -6.88 3.60
CA SER A 252 -7.86 -7.86 3.97
C SER A 252 -8.64 -8.34 2.74
N GLU A 253 -8.80 -9.66 2.62
CA GLU A 253 -9.64 -10.32 1.60
C GLU A 253 -9.27 -10.03 0.14
N LYS A 254 -8.07 -9.46 -0.13
CA LYS A 254 -7.61 -9.20 -1.49
C LYS A 254 -6.50 -10.14 -1.91
N PHE A 255 -6.76 -10.90 -2.98
CA PHE A 255 -5.83 -11.89 -3.51
C PHE A 255 -5.34 -11.48 -4.91
N MET A 256 -4.13 -11.89 -5.26
CA MET A 256 -3.68 -11.92 -6.65
C MET A 256 -4.39 -13.07 -7.36
N THR A 257 -5.40 -12.75 -8.16
CA THR A 257 -6.10 -13.74 -8.97
C THR A 257 -5.30 -14.02 -10.24
N PRO A 258 -4.88 -15.26 -10.53
CA PRO A 258 -4.37 -15.60 -11.85
C PRO A 258 -5.51 -15.54 -12.86
N GLU A 259 -5.25 -14.99 -14.04
CA GLU A 259 -6.13 -15.09 -15.21
C GLU A 259 -5.54 -16.09 -16.20
N SER A 260 -6.38 -16.64 -17.07
CA SER A 260 -5.87 -17.43 -18.19
C SER A 260 -5.01 -16.53 -19.08
N VAL A 261 -3.84 -17.02 -19.48
CA VAL A 261 -2.90 -16.30 -20.35
C VAL A 261 -3.57 -15.81 -21.64
N GLU A 262 -4.55 -16.56 -22.15
CA GLU A 262 -5.30 -16.23 -23.37
C GLU A 262 -6.15 -14.96 -23.22
N ASN A 263 -6.59 -14.65 -22.00
CA ASN A 263 -7.43 -13.50 -21.69
C ASN A 263 -6.63 -12.29 -21.18
N GLU A 264 -5.32 -12.42 -21.04
CA GLU A 264 -4.45 -11.32 -20.60
C GLU A 264 -4.20 -10.32 -21.74
N ASP A 265 -3.96 -9.06 -21.39
CA ASP A 265 -3.55 -7.97 -22.29
C ASP A 265 -2.02 -7.90 -22.50
N GLY A 266 -1.26 -8.81 -21.87
CA GLY A 266 0.20 -8.81 -21.82
C GLY A 266 0.93 -9.18 -23.13
N ASP A 267 2.25 -9.03 -23.15
CA ASP A 267 3.09 -9.34 -24.31
C ASP A 267 3.41 -10.83 -24.45
N CYS A 268 3.25 -11.60 -23.36
CA CYS A 268 3.74 -12.96 -23.23
C CYS A 268 2.64 -14.01 -23.47
N LYS A 269 2.08 -14.02 -24.69
CA LYS A 269 0.93 -14.86 -25.09
C LYS A 269 1.24 -15.92 -26.15
N THR A 270 2.41 -15.89 -26.80
CA THR A 270 2.76 -16.92 -27.79
C THR A 270 3.01 -18.27 -27.10
N LYS A 271 2.99 -19.36 -27.87
CA LYS A 271 3.30 -20.70 -27.33
C LYS A 271 4.68 -20.72 -26.65
N GLU A 272 5.67 -20.10 -27.26
CA GLU A 272 7.02 -19.96 -26.72
C GLU A 272 7.03 -19.14 -25.42
N ASP A 273 6.28 -18.04 -25.36
CA ASP A 273 6.16 -17.24 -24.14
C ASP A 273 5.48 -18.02 -23.01
N ILE A 274 4.44 -18.81 -23.32
CA ILE A 274 3.73 -19.65 -22.34
C ILE A 274 4.68 -20.70 -21.75
N ASP A 275 5.45 -21.38 -22.61
CA ASP A 275 6.43 -22.38 -22.17
C ASP A 275 7.56 -21.71 -21.35
N HIS A 276 8.01 -20.52 -21.76
CA HIS A 276 8.97 -19.73 -21.00
C HIS A 276 8.43 -19.28 -19.64
N ARG A 277 7.16 -18.88 -19.52
CA ARG A 277 6.51 -18.50 -18.25
C ARG A 277 6.48 -19.68 -17.29
N LYS A 278 6.02 -20.85 -17.76
CA LYS A 278 5.99 -22.09 -16.96
C LYS A 278 7.39 -22.45 -16.46
N PHE A 279 8.39 -22.40 -17.36
CA PHE A 279 9.77 -22.66 -16.99
C PHE A 279 10.29 -21.64 -15.96
N SER A 280 10.02 -20.36 -16.16
CA SER A 280 10.47 -19.28 -15.28
C SER A 280 9.84 -19.34 -13.89
N GLU A 281 8.56 -19.72 -13.81
CA GLU A 281 7.84 -19.88 -12.55
C GLU A 281 8.37 -21.05 -11.71
N LEU A 282 8.89 -22.09 -12.36
CA LEU A 282 9.36 -23.32 -11.71
C LEU A 282 10.87 -23.33 -11.43
N GLU A 283 11.68 -22.81 -12.35
CA GLU A 283 13.12 -23.04 -12.39
C GLU A 283 13.97 -21.76 -12.22
N ARG A 284 13.36 -20.57 -12.28
CA ARG A 284 14.10 -19.30 -12.20
C ARG A 284 13.79 -18.52 -10.93
N ASN A 285 14.75 -17.71 -10.52
CA ASN A 285 14.57 -16.74 -9.45
C ASN A 285 13.49 -15.73 -9.85
N ARG A 286 12.90 -15.09 -8.86
CA ARG A 286 11.89 -14.04 -9.09
C ARG A 286 11.95 -12.99 -8.02
N VAL A 287 11.56 -11.77 -8.35
CA VAL A 287 11.31 -10.73 -7.36
C VAL A 287 9.82 -10.63 -7.12
N THR A 288 9.39 -10.70 -5.87
CA THR A 288 7.97 -10.63 -5.51
C THR A 288 7.69 -9.38 -4.69
N TRP A 289 6.64 -8.66 -5.08
CA TRP A 289 6.06 -7.55 -4.32
C TRP A 289 4.70 -7.92 -3.76
N ASN A 290 3.81 -8.45 -4.61
CA ASN A 290 2.40 -8.69 -4.29
C ASN A 290 1.75 -7.47 -3.64
N MET A 291 1.95 -6.29 -4.23
CA MET A 291 1.51 -5.01 -3.68
C MET A 291 0.42 -4.37 -4.53
N GLU A 292 -0.42 -3.56 -3.89
CA GLU A 292 -1.44 -2.74 -4.53
C GLU A 292 -1.29 -1.27 -4.11
N ARG A 293 -1.33 -0.38 -5.10
CA ARG A 293 -1.47 1.07 -4.92
C ARG A 293 -2.76 1.51 -5.60
N ARG A 294 -3.59 2.23 -4.86
CA ARG A 294 -4.83 2.84 -5.39
C ARG A 294 -4.60 4.33 -5.52
N CYS A 295 -5.11 4.98 -6.55
CA CYS A 295 -4.92 6.41 -6.77
C CYS A 295 -6.26 7.06 -7.05
N TYR A 296 -6.47 8.27 -6.54
CA TYR A 296 -7.61 9.10 -6.94
C TYR A 296 -7.21 10.03 -8.08
N LEU A 297 -7.95 9.96 -9.18
CA LEU A 297 -7.79 10.85 -10.32
C LEU A 297 -8.96 11.82 -10.33
N GLN A 298 -8.67 13.12 -10.23
CA GLN A 298 -9.67 14.16 -10.41
C GLN A 298 -10.20 14.16 -11.85
N SER A 299 -11.39 14.74 -12.08
CA SER A 299 -12.02 14.82 -13.43
C SER A 299 -11.06 15.32 -14.52
N THR A 300 -10.27 16.34 -14.23
CA THR A 300 -9.29 16.90 -15.17
C THR A 300 -8.13 15.94 -15.44
N ALA A 301 -7.66 15.22 -14.42
CA ALA A 301 -6.64 14.17 -14.55
C ALA A 301 -7.14 12.98 -15.35
N VAL A 302 -8.40 12.56 -15.17
CA VAL A 302 -9.02 11.47 -15.95
C VAL A 302 -9.01 11.82 -17.43
N LYS A 303 -9.49 13.02 -17.79
CA LYS A 303 -9.51 13.50 -19.18
C LYS A 303 -8.09 13.62 -19.76
N SER A 304 -7.15 14.16 -18.98
CA SER A 304 -5.75 14.27 -19.39
C SER A 304 -5.14 12.89 -19.64
N PHE A 305 -5.38 11.93 -18.74
CA PHE A 305 -4.87 10.57 -18.84
C PHE A 305 -5.43 9.84 -20.06
N GLN A 306 -6.74 9.93 -20.30
CA GLN A 306 -7.37 9.39 -21.50
C GLN A 306 -6.76 9.96 -22.78
N ASN A 307 -6.57 11.29 -22.83
CA ASN A 307 -5.94 11.95 -23.98
C ASN A 307 -4.49 11.49 -24.19
N ALA A 308 -3.74 11.25 -23.11
CA ALA A 308 -2.38 10.73 -23.20
C ALA A 308 -2.36 9.28 -23.72
N ILE A 309 -3.30 8.44 -23.29
CA ILE A 309 -3.45 7.08 -23.81
C ILE A 309 -3.85 7.11 -25.30
N ILE A 310 -4.76 7.99 -25.71
CA ILE A 310 -5.17 8.14 -27.12
C ILE A 310 -3.98 8.51 -28.01
N LYS A 311 -3.10 9.39 -27.54
CA LYS A 311 -1.96 9.88 -28.31
C LYS A 311 -0.80 8.89 -28.39
N ASN A 312 -0.49 8.24 -27.26
CA ASN A 312 0.75 7.48 -27.12
C ASN A 312 0.52 5.97 -27.09
N HIS A 313 -0.69 5.51 -26.74
CA HIS A 313 -1.10 4.11 -26.52
C HIS A 313 -0.39 3.41 -25.35
N PHE A 314 0.90 3.66 -25.17
CA PHE A 314 1.76 3.04 -24.19
C PHE A 314 1.99 3.94 -22.98
N TRP A 315 2.07 3.30 -21.83
CA TRP A 315 2.40 3.93 -20.57
C TRP A 315 3.65 3.30 -19.96
N PRO A 316 4.64 4.11 -19.51
CA PRO A 316 5.89 3.57 -19.02
C PRO A 316 5.74 3.03 -17.59
N VAL A 317 6.36 1.90 -17.33
CA VAL A 317 6.58 1.35 -16.01
C VAL A 317 8.05 0.98 -15.90
N GLU A 318 8.72 1.49 -14.88
CA GLU A 318 10.16 1.32 -14.67
C GLU A 318 10.40 0.29 -13.57
N VAL A 319 11.38 -0.57 -13.79
CA VAL A 319 11.82 -1.57 -12.81
C VAL A 319 13.28 -1.29 -12.49
N MET A 320 13.62 -1.27 -11.21
CA MET A 320 14.93 -0.83 -10.76
C MET A 320 15.45 -1.65 -9.59
N ARG A 321 16.77 -1.79 -9.51
CA ARG A 321 17.45 -2.31 -8.32
C ARG A 321 17.96 -1.13 -7.49
N LEU A 322 17.43 -1.05 -6.27
CA LEU A 322 17.72 -0.03 -5.29
C LEU A 322 18.83 -0.53 -4.34
N ALA A 323 19.77 0.34 -4.02
CA ALA A 323 20.76 0.07 -2.98
C ALA A 323 20.07 -0.21 -1.63
N PRO A 324 20.62 -1.09 -0.79
CA PRO A 324 20.09 -1.30 0.55
C PRO A 324 20.13 0.00 1.36
N VAL A 325 19.00 0.39 1.94
CA VAL A 325 18.91 1.57 2.82
C VAL A 325 19.60 1.21 4.14
N THR A 326 20.81 1.71 4.38
CA THR A 326 21.48 1.60 5.67
C THR A 326 20.91 2.66 6.62
N MET A 327 20.04 2.24 7.54
CA MET A 327 19.53 3.07 8.64
C MET A 327 20.64 3.41 9.64
N THR A 328 21.58 4.25 9.23
CA THR A 328 22.56 4.87 10.14
C THR A 328 22.13 6.31 10.35
N LYS A 329 21.57 6.61 11.53
CA LYS A 329 21.29 7.98 11.97
C LYS A 329 22.54 8.85 11.78
N GLY A 330 22.49 9.78 10.83
CA GLY A 330 23.45 10.88 10.75
C GLY A 330 24.38 10.94 9.54
N ARG A 331 23.99 10.48 8.34
CA ARG A 331 24.72 10.85 7.11
C ARG A 331 23.81 11.46 6.05
N LYS A 332 24.37 12.49 5.40
CA LYS A 332 23.81 13.30 4.31
C LYS A 332 23.24 12.41 3.20
N GLU A 333 22.24 12.94 2.49
CA GLU A 333 21.72 12.48 1.19
C GLU A 333 22.85 11.87 0.35
N GLU A 334 23.03 10.56 0.41
CA GLU A 334 23.90 9.83 -0.50
C GLU A 334 23.04 9.48 -1.71
N ASP A 335 23.49 9.91 -2.90
CA ASP A 335 22.85 9.65 -4.19
C ASP A 335 22.28 8.23 -4.23
N HIS A 336 20.95 8.12 -4.35
CA HIS A 336 20.27 6.85 -4.54
C HIS A 336 20.72 6.25 -5.86
N ASN A 337 21.78 5.45 -5.83
CA ASN A 337 22.38 4.88 -7.02
C ASN A 337 21.48 3.76 -7.56
N VAL A 338 20.60 4.12 -8.50
CA VAL A 338 19.77 3.17 -9.24
C VAL A 338 20.68 2.33 -10.12
N SER A 339 20.68 1.02 -9.89
CA SER A 339 21.36 0.06 -10.75
C SER A 339 20.32 -0.84 -11.42
N PHE A 340 20.65 -1.39 -12.60
CA PHE A 340 19.72 -2.21 -13.39
C PHE A 340 18.36 -1.56 -13.59
N HIS A 341 18.30 -0.67 -14.58
CA HIS A 341 17.09 0.03 -14.95
C HIS A 341 16.44 -0.67 -16.14
N GLY A 342 15.24 -1.22 -15.93
CA GLY A 342 14.39 -1.81 -16.95
C GLY A 342 13.15 -0.95 -17.22
N LEU A 343 12.63 -1.04 -18.43
CA LEU A 343 11.43 -0.34 -18.89
C LEU A 343 10.41 -1.36 -19.39
N ILE A 344 9.14 -1.12 -19.07
CA ILE A 344 7.97 -1.82 -19.57
C ILE A 344 7.08 -0.78 -20.23
N LEU A 345 6.58 -1.09 -21.43
CA LEU A 345 5.66 -0.24 -22.18
C LEU A 345 4.27 -0.87 -22.17
N LEU A 346 3.45 -0.45 -21.20
CA LEU A 346 2.14 -1.00 -20.97
C LEU A 346 1.13 -0.42 -21.97
N ASN A 347 0.57 -1.25 -22.85
CA ASN A 347 -0.50 -0.81 -23.75
C ASN A 347 -1.79 -0.55 -22.96
N MET A 348 -2.13 0.72 -22.77
CA MET A 348 -3.32 1.15 -22.03
C MET A 348 -4.53 1.41 -22.94
N SER A 349 -4.36 1.29 -24.26
CA SER A 349 -5.44 1.51 -25.24
C SER A 349 -6.73 0.72 -24.94
N PRO A 350 -6.69 -0.53 -24.43
CA PRO A 350 -7.90 -1.26 -24.08
C PRO A 350 -8.83 -0.51 -23.11
N LEU A 351 -8.28 0.32 -22.21
CA LEU A 351 -9.06 1.09 -21.23
C LEU A 351 -9.93 2.19 -21.86
N LEU A 352 -9.72 2.52 -23.14
CA LEU A 352 -10.53 3.49 -23.85
C LEU A 352 -11.84 2.88 -24.38
N TYR A 353 -11.96 1.56 -24.41
CA TYR A 353 -13.16 0.89 -24.93
C TYR A 353 -14.24 0.77 -23.84
N PRO A 354 -15.52 1.04 -24.18
CA PRO A 354 -16.62 0.89 -23.24
C PRO A 354 -16.68 -0.52 -22.62
N GLY A 355 -16.82 -0.58 -21.30
CA GLY A 355 -16.93 -1.84 -20.55
C GLY A 355 -15.60 -2.44 -20.09
N VAL A 356 -14.47 -2.03 -20.66
CA VAL A 356 -13.14 -2.44 -20.19
C VAL A 356 -12.79 -1.65 -18.92
N LYS A 357 -12.44 -2.36 -17.85
CA LYS A 357 -12.14 -1.75 -16.52
C LYS A 357 -10.72 -1.99 -16.03
N SER A 358 -9.97 -2.84 -16.71
CA SER A 358 -8.61 -3.22 -16.30
C SER A 358 -7.80 -3.68 -17.50
N VAL A 359 -6.49 -3.46 -17.41
CA VAL A 359 -5.47 -4.09 -18.26
C VAL A 359 -4.62 -4.97 -17.36
N LYS A 360 -4.46 -6.23 -17.72
CA LYS A 360 -3.73 -7.19 -16.88
C LYS A 360 -2.97 -8.21 -17.71
N GLY A 361 -1.76 -8.55 -17.28
CA GLY A 361 -1.00 -9.63 -17.90
C GLY A 361 0.47 -9.65 -17.49
N ALA A 362 1.23 -10.51 -18.15
CA ALA A 362 2.68 -10.49 -18.11
C ALA A 362 3.25 -9.63 -19.25
N PHE A 363 4.10 -8.66 -18.89
CA PHE A 363 4.70 -7.71 -19.82
C PHE A 363 6.21 -7.90 -19.89
N LYS A 364 6.79 -7.65 -21.07
CA LYS A 364 8.23 -7.82 -21.29
C LYS A 364 8.98 -6.64 -20.68
N VAL A 365 10.05 -6.94 -19.94
CA VAL A 365 10.99 -5.93 -19.43
C VAL A 365 12.14 -5.81 -20.41
N VAL A 366 12.37 -4.60 -20.92
CA VAL A 366 13.53 -4.28 -21.76
C VAL A 366 14.52 -3.41 -20.99
N GLY A 367 15.78 -3.35 -21.43
CA GLY A 367 16.73 -2.41 -20.85
C GLY A 367 16.24 -0.96 -21.02
N TYR A 368 16.40 -0.13 -19.99
CA TYR A 368 15.99 1.27 -20.06
C TYR A 368 16.71 2.00 -21.18
N SER A 369 15.96 2.79 -21.94
CA SER A 369 16.46 3.65 -23.01
C SER A 369 15.58 4.88 -23.10
N GLU A 370 16.19 6.06 -22.92
CA GLU A 370 15.50 7.35 -23.02
C GLU A 370 14.90 7.56 -24.42
N SER A 371 15.59 7.10 -25.47
CA SER A 371 15.07 7.21 -26.83
C SER A 371 13.82 6.38 -27.03
N LEU A 372 13.79 5.16 -26.47
CA LEU A 372 12.61 4.29 -26.53
C LEU A 372 11.45 4.86 -25.71
N LEU A 373 11.73 5.38 -24.51
CA LEU A 373 10.74 6.04 -23.68
C LEU A 373 10.11 7.22 -24.41
N PHE A 374 10.94 8.11 -24.98
CA PHE A 374 10.48 9.29 -25.70
C PHE A 374 9.68 8.91 -26.95
N GLU A 375 10.16 7.98 -27.76
CA GLU A 375 9.47 7.54 -28.98
C GLU A 375 8.08 6.97 -28.68
N LYS A 376 7.94 6.18 -27.62
CA LYS A 376 6.70 5.44 -27.34
C LYS A 376 5.73 6.19 -26.43
N THR A 377 6.20 7.14 -25.64
CA THR A 377 5.37 7.81 -24.62
C THR A 377 5.41 9.33 -24.68
N ASN A 378 6.25 9.91 -25.55
CA ASN A 378 6.51 11.35 -25.66
C ASN A 378 7.00 11.99 -24.34
N ARG A 379 7.59 11.19 -23.45
CA ARG A 379 8.19 11.64 -22.18
C ARG A 379 9.68 11.80 -22.31
N LYS A 380 10.21 12.91 -21.79
CA LYS A 380 11.64 13.24 -21.88
C LYS A 380 12.49 12.52 -20.84
N TYR A 381 11.92 12.25 -19.66
CA TYR A 381 12.62 11.64 -18.54
C TYR A 381 11.76 10.54 -17.92
N GLY A 382 12.43 9.55 -17.35
CA GLY A 382 11.82 8.51 -16.56
C GLY A 382 11.45 8.98 -15.15
N VAL A 383 10.78 8.11 -14.41
CA VAL A 383 10.29 8.36 -13.05
C VAL A 383 11.37 8.03 -12.01
N SER A 384 12.41 7.29 -12.40
CA SER A 384 13.52 6.87 -11.52
C SER A 384 14.24 8.02 -10.81
N GLU A 385 14.30 9.22 -11.39
CA GLU A 385 14.96 10.39 -10.78
C GLU A 385 14.21 10.91 -9.54
N ASP A 386 12.89 10.68 -9.47
CA ASP A 386 12.07 11.09 -8.33
C ASP A 386 12.02 10.02 -7.23
N VAL A 387 12.41 8.78 -7.53
CA VAL A 387 12.43 7.67 -6.56
C VAL A 387 13.41 7.95 -5.42
N GLY A 388 14.58 8.52 -5.73
CA GLY A 388 15.58 8.91 -4.74
C GLY A 388 15.20 10.07 -3.84
N LYS A 389 14.03 10.69 -4.02
CA LYS A 389 13.53 11.74 -3.12
C LYS A 389 12.41 11.25 -2.20
N ILE A 390 11.88 10.05 -2.45
CA ILE A 390 10.59 9.57 -1.91
C ILE A 390 10.76 8.28 -1.08
N THR A 391 11.88 7.57 -1.22
CA THR A 391 12.30 6.47 -0.32
C THR A 391 13.20 6.97 0.78
#